data_AF-A0A1H3IGC9-F1
#
_entry.id   AF-A0A1H3IGC9-F1
#
_cell.length_a   1.000
_cell.length_b   1.000
_cell.length_c   1.000
_cell.angle_alpha   90.00
_cell.angle_beta   90.00
_cell.angle_gamma   90.00
#
_symmetry.space_group_name_H-M   'P 1'
#
loop_
_entity.id
_entity.type
_entity.pdbx_description
1 polymer ?
#
loop_
_entity_poly.entity_id
_entity_poly.type
_entity_poly.pdbx_seq_one_letter_code
_entity_poly.pdbx_strand_id
1 'polypeptide(L)' 'MHWSLVTQRWSTIRTLLEQRFPRLRAEDICEPPLDRETLVRLLAETNDLTLFEAGEELEDVLQIERMALPLSVQLH' A
#
# COMPACT_ATOMS: atom_id res chain seq x y z
N MET A 1 -1.42 10.97 -2.35
CA MET A 1 -1.18 10.33 -3.67
C MET A 1 -2.52 10.11 -4.35
N HIS A 2 -2.63 10.21 -5.69
CA HIS A 2 -3.87 9.80 -6.35
C HIS A 2 -3.99 8.27 -6.31
N TRP A 3 -5.15 7.75 -5.92
CA TRP A 3 -5.40 6.31 -5.82
C TRP A 3 -5.18 5.59 -7.16
N SER A 4 -5.42 6.27 -8.29
CA SER A 4 -5.12 5.75 -9.62
C SER A 4 -3.64 5.43 -9.87
N LEU A 5 -2.70 6.06 -9.15
CA LEU A 5 -1.28 5.71 -9.23
C LEU A 5 -0.99 4.44 -8.42
N VAL A 6 -1.71 4.23 -7.32
CA VAL A 6 -1.61 3.02 -6.50
C VAL A 6 -2.06 1.81 -7.32
N THR A 7 -3.19 1.94 -8.02
CA THR A 7 -3.71 0.86 -8.88
C THR A 7 -2.78 0.55 -10.06
N GLN A 8 -2.17 1.57 -10.68
CA GLN A 8 -1.19 1.39 -11.77
C GLN A 8 0.10 0.70 -11.33
N ARG A 9 0.53 0.92 -10.09
CA ARG A 9 1.77 0.35 -9.52
C ARG A 9 1.49 -0.77 -8.53
N TRP A 10 0.31 -1.37 -8.62
CA TRP A 10 -0.20 -2.31 -7.65
C TRP A 10 0.75 -3.48 -7.41
N SER A 11 1.39 -4.02 -8.46
CA SER A 11 2.34 -5.12 -8.32
C SER A 11 3.49 -4.80 -7.37
N THR A 12 4.06 -3.60 -7.44
CA THR A 12 5.15 -3.17 -6.55
C THR A 12 4.64 -2.93 -5.12
N ILE A 13 3.51 -2.24 -5.01
CA ILE A 13 2.89 -1.91 -3.71
C ILE A 13 2.49 -3.19 -2.98
N ARG A 14 1.87 -4.14 -3.69
CA ARG A 14 1.52 -5.47 -3.20
C ARG A 14 2.73 -6.18 -2.58
N THR A 15 3.87 -6.21 -3.25
CA THR A 15 5.09 -6.82 -2.69
C THR A 15 5.54 -6.13 -1.40
N LEU A 16 5.45 -4.80 -1.32
CA LEU A 16 5.77 -4.08 -0.09
C LEU A 16 4.76 -4.36 1.03
N LEU A 17 3.47 -4.48 0.69
CA LEU A 17 2.42 -4.85 1.64
C LEU A 17 2.63 -6.27 2.18
N GLU A 18 2.95 -7.24 1.32
CA GLU A 18 3.27 -8.63 1.74
C GLU A 18 4.47 -8.69 2.69
N GLN A 19 5.46 -7.79 2.51
CA GLN A 19 6.61 -7.70 3.42
C GLN A 19 6.27 -7.01 4.75
N ARG A 20 5.41 -5.99 4.72
CA ARG A 20 5.06 -5.20 5.91
C ARG A 20 4.00 -5.87 6.78
N PHE A 21 3.09 -6.60 6.16
CA PHE A 21 1.92 -7.22 6.79
C PHE A 21 1.98 -8.74 6.67
N PRO A 22 2.66 -9.45 7.58
CA PRO A 22 2.94 -10.88 7.44
C PRO A 22 1.70 -11.78 7.52
N ARG A 23 0.56 -11.26 8.01
CA ARG A 23 -0.71 -12.00 8.04
C ARG A 23 -1.54 -11.80 6.76
N LEU A 24 -1.16 -10.83 5.92
CA LEU A 24 -1.85 -10.53 4.69
C LEU A 24 -1.62 -11.64 3.67
N ARG A 25 -2.69 -12.22 3.14
CA ARG A 25 -2.57 -13.28 2.15
C ARG A 25 -2.53 -12.68 0.76
N ALA A 26 -1.69 -13.27 -0.09
CA ALA A 26 -1.55 -12.94 -1.50
C ALA A 26 -2.89 -12.98 -2.28
N GLU A 27 -3.83 -13.82 -1.84
CA GLU A 27 -5.18 -13.97 -2.42
C GLU A 27 -6.08 -12.74 -2.15
N ASP A 28 -5.96 -12.13 -0.96
CA ASP A 28 -6.82 -11.01 -0.53
C ASP A 28 -6.47 -9.69 -1.24
N ILE A 29 -5.26 -9.61 -1.80
CA ILE A 29 -4.71 -8.42 -2.48
C ILE A 29 -4.28 -8.71 -3.92
N CYS A 30 -4.84 -9.77 -4.52
CA CYS A 30 -4.50 -10.14 -5.89
C CYS A 30 -4.87 -9.03 -6.89
N GLU A 31 -6.00 -8.37 -6.65
CA GLU A 31 -6.47 -7.22 -7.41
C GLU A 31 -6.35 -5.94 -6.57
N PRO A 32 -6.16 -4.78 -7.23
CA PRO A 32 -6.11 -3.51 -6.52
C PRO A 32 -7.48 -3.18 -5.89
N PRO A 33 -7.52 -2.77 -4.62
CA PRO A 33 -8.75 -2.37 -3.96
C PRO A 33 -9.36 -1.11 -4.59
N LEU A 34 -10.69 -0.99 -4.46
CA LEU A 34 -11.48 0.09 -5.03
C LEU A 34 -10.97 1.48 -4.59
N ASP A 35 -10.65 1.60 -3.32
CA ASP A 35 -10.20 2.83 -2.68
C ASP A 35 -9.27 2.55 -1.49
N ARG A 36 -8.68 3.63 -0.97
CA ARG A 36 -7.78 3.59 0.19
C ARG A 36 -8.45 3.01 1.42
N GLU A 37 -9.70 3.35 1.66
CA GLU A 37 -10.40 2.96 2.88
C GLU A 37 -10.64 1.44 2.92
N THR A 38 -10.99 0.86 1.76
CA THR A 38 -11.13 -0.58 1.57
C THR A 38 -9.83 -1.32 1.91
N LEU A 39 -8.69 -0.80 1.43
CA LEU A 39 -7.39 -1.39 1.76
C LEU A 39 -7.06 -1.27 3.24
N VAL A 40 -7.26 -0.09 3.84
CA VAL A 40 -6.97 0.13 5.28
C VAL A 40 -7.80 -0.81 6.16
N ARG A 41 -9.09 -1.00 5.83
CA ARG A 41 -9.95 -1.94 6.57
C ARG A 41 -9.44 -3.38 6.45
N LEU A 42 -9.10 -3.82 5.24
CA LEU A 42 -8.53 -5.16 5.03
C LEU A 42 -7.23 -5.36 5.84
N LEU A 43 -6.32 -4.38 5.80
CA LEU A 43 -5.07 -4.44 6.54
C LEU A 43 -5.29 -4.49 8.05
N ALA A 44 -6.23 -3.68 8.56
CA ALA A 44 -6.61 -3.66 9.96
C ALA A 44 -7.18 -5.01 10.42
N GLU A 45 -8.18 -5.52 9.71
CA GLU A 45 -8.85 -6.80 10.03
C GLU A 45 -7.88 -7.98 9.97
N THR A 46 -7.00 -8.00 8.97
CA THR A 46 -6.09 -9.14 8.75
C THR A 46 -4.90 -9.15 9.71
N ASN A 47 -4.45 -7.97 10.16
CA ASN A 47 -3.26 -7.84 10.99
C ASN A 47 -3.55 -7.53 12.45
N ASP A 48 -4.82 -7.50 12.86
CA ASP A 48 -5.25 -7.16 14.23
C ASP A 48 -4.76 -5.75 14.64
N LEU A 49 -4.93 -4.80 13.72
CA LEU A 49 -4.57 -3.40 13.90
C LEU A 49 -5.84 -2.55 13.98
N THR A 50 -5.72 -1.37 14.58
CA THR A 50 -6.74 -0.33 14.43
C THR A 50 -6.72 0.26 13.02
N LEU A 51 -7.83 0.87 12.60
CA LEU A 51 -7.90 1.60 11.32
C LEU A 51 -6.86 2.74 11.23
N PHE A 52 -6.49 3.31 12.38
CA PHE A 52 -5.48 4.36 12.45
C PHE A 52 -4.09 3.78 12.15
N GLU A 53 -3.68 2.74 12.88
CA GLU A 53 -2.37 2.08 12.68
C GLU A 53 -2.24 1.52 11.26
N ALA A 54 -3.25 0.81 10.75
CA ALA A 54 -3.25 0.33 9.38
C ALA A 54 -3.15 1.46 8.35
N GLY A 55 -3.74 2.63 8.66
CA GLY A 55 -3.65 3.82 7.83
C GLY A 55 -2.27 4.46 7.82
N GLU A 56 -1.58 4.50 8.96
CA GLU A 56 -0.20 4.99 9.07
C GLU A 56 0.78 4.06 8.35
N GLU A 57 0.67 2.75 8.60
CA GLU A 57 1.52 1.74 7.96
C GLU A 57 1.35 1.71 6.43
N LEU A 58 0.11 1.91 5.95
CA LEU A 58 -0.13 2.05 4.51
C LEU A 58 0.54 3.31 3.94
N GLU A 59 0.48 4.45 4.63
CA GLU A 59 1.17 5.67 4.17
C GLU A 59 2.69 5.48 4.13
N ASP A 60 3.27 4.81 5.12
CA ASP A 60 4.70 4.48 5.13
C ASP A 60 5.09 3.63 3.91
N VAL A 61 4.31 2.61 3.58
CA VAL A 61 4.52 1.77 2.38
C VAL A 61 4.46 2.61 1.10
N LEU A 62 3.44 3.46 0.97
CA LEU A 62 3.30 4.34 -0.19
C LEU A 62 4.43 5.38 -0.27
N GLN A 63 4.95 5.83 0.87
CA GLN A 63 6.06 6.76 0.92
C GLN A 63 7.38 6.09 0.49
N ILE A 64 7.65 4.85 0.91
CA ILE A 64 8.80 4.06 0.45
C ILE A 64 8.74 3.88 -1.07
N GLU A 65 7.57 3.54 -1.60
CA GLU A 65 7.33 3.39 -3.04
C GLU A 65 7.69 4.69 -3.78
N ARG A 66 7.24 5.84 -3.26
CA ARG A 66 7.53 7.16 -3.83
C ARG A 66 9.01 7.51 -3.83
N MET A 67 9.73 7.13 -2.77
CA MET A 67 11.18 7.36 -2.66
C MET A 67 11.99 6.40 -3.54
N ALA A 68 11.44 5.24 -3.88
CA ALA A 68 12.02 4.30 -4.81
C ALA A 68 11.87 4.73 -6.28
N LEU A 69 11.07 5.77 -6.59
CA LEU A 69 11.21 6.43 -7.88
C LEU A 69 12.62 7.04 -7.97
N PRO A 70 13.38 6.78 -9.05
CA PRO A 70 14.66 7.44 -9.23
C PRO A 70 14.45 8.95 -9.19
N LEU A 71 15.26 9.63 -8.38
CA LEU A 71 15.30 11.09 -8.21
C LEU A 71 15.60 11.86 -9.52
N SER A 72 15.60 11.20 -10.68
CA SER A 72 15.82 11.80 -12.00
C SER A 72 14.66 12.68 -12.50
N VAL A 73 13.60 12.89 -11.71
CA VAL A 73 12.50 13.82 -12.03
C VAL A 73 12.35 14.91 -10.96
N GLN A 74 13.47 15.41 -10.42
CA GLN A 74 13.54 16.67 -9.70
C GLN A 74 14.62 17.59 -10.29
N LEU A 75 14.62 17.75 -11.62
CA LEU A 75 15.23 18.90 -12.29
C LEU A 75 14.40 19.24 -13.52
N HIS A 76 13.37 20.06 -13.33
CA HIS A 76 12.93 21.07 -14.31
C HIS A 76 11.96 22.06 -13.64
#